data_AF-A0A947BSH6-F1
#
_entry.id   AF-A0A947BSH6-F1
#
_cell.length_a   1.000
_cell.length_b   1.000
_cell.length_c   1.000
_cell.angle_alpha   90.00
_cell.angle_beta   90.00
_cell.angle_gamma   90.00
#
_symmetry.space_group_name_H-M   'P 1'
#
loop_
_entity.id
_entity.type
_entity.pdbx_description
1 polymer ?
#
loop_
_entity_poly.entity_id
_entity_poly.type
_entity_poly.pdbx_seq_one_letter_code
_entity_poly.pdbx_strand_id
1 'polypeptide(L)'
;MFSYSAPASSAEDTDKWTPRDDDLRILEMRVEQYRLEDVLATYQYKNMLLIPIGAMSVILDLAVDVDPGKGIAQGFLFREGNTIYLDTTRNQITIKGETQSYNSKLVYVLEDDIYVDATLFSKWFDIKINADLYSSTVKITSENPFPFIVKMEREERIAKTRARLAREQPYYPHHYEP
;
A
#
# COMPACT_ATOMS: atom_id res chain seq x y z
N MET A 1 49.80 17.27 36.55
CA MET A 1 48.42 17.63 36.93
C MET A 1 48.20 19.03 36.37
N PHE A 2 47.34 19.29 35.39
CA PHE A 2 45.91 18.96 35.38
C PHE A 2 45.41 18.58 33.98
N SER A 3 44.36 17.78 34.00
CA SER A 3 43.80 16.99 32.91
C SER A 3 42.90 17.80 31.98
N TYR A 4 42.82 17.31 30.74
CA TYR A 4 41.91 17.70 29.67
C TYR A 4 40.44 17.62 30.13
N SER A 5 39.61 18.59 29.74
CA SER A 5 38.15 18.41 29.70
C SER A 5 37.62 19.04 28.42
N ALA A 6 37.38 18.20 27.41
CA ALA A 6 36.54 18.57 26.27
C ALA A 6 35.09 18.68 26.76
N PRO A 7 34.29 19.64 26.25
CA PRO A 7 32.86 19.60 26.50
C PRO A 7 32.28 18.40 25.75
N ALA A 8 31.48 17.63 26.48
CA ALA A 8 30.72 16.51 25.97
C ALA A 8 29.84 16.94 24.79
N SER A 9 29.87 16.12 23.74
CA SER A 9 28.98 16.18 22.59
C SER A 9 27.53 16.33 23.05
N SER A 10 26.91 17.46 22.73
CA SER A 10 25.48 17.64 22.86
C SER A 10 24.77 16.52 22.10
N ALA A 11 23.88 15.83 22.80
CA ALA A 11 22.99 14.84 22.24
C ALA A 11 22.28 15.42 21.02
N GLU A 12 22.40 14.72 19.88
CA GLU A 12 21.51 14.94 18.75
C GLU A 12 20.09 14.59 19.23
N ASP A 13 19.25 15.61 19.43
CA ASP A 13 17.82 15.45 19.64
C ASP A 13 17.25 14.68 18.44
N THR A 14 17.16 13.35 18.59
CA THR A 14 16.34 12.51 17.73
C THR A 14 14.89 12.83 18.03
N ASP A 15 14.37 13.89 17.41
CA ASP A 15 12.93 14.20 17.33
C ASP A 15 12.24 13.07 16.56
N LYS A 16 12.02 11.95 17.26
CA LYS A 16 11.27 10.81 16.77
C LYS A 16 9.81 11.22 16.86
N TRP A 17 9.23 11.62 15.72
CA TRP A 17 7.82 11.96 15.63
C TRP A 17 6.95 10.86 16.24
N THR A 18 5.97 11.29 17.02
CA THR A 18 4.92 10.44 17.59
C THR A 18 3.57 10.93 17.06
N PRO A 19 2.69 10.04 16.59
CA PRO A 19 1.40 10.44 16.04
C PRO A 19 0.54 11.13 17.10
N ARG A 20 -0.13 12.20 16.69
CA ARG A 20 -1.16 12.90 17.49
C ARG A 20 -2.51 12.75 16.82
N ASP A 21 -3.58 12.92 17.59
CA ASP A 21 -4.96 12.87 17.07
C ASP A 21 -5.17 13.88 15.93
N ASP A 22 -4.62 15.09 16.07
CA ASP A 22 -4.68 16.15 15.05
C ASP A 22 -3.89 15.83 13.77
N ASP A 23 -3.02 14.82 13.80
CA ASP A 23 -2.28 14.35 12.63
C ASP A 23 -3.10 13.33 11.82
N LEU A 24 -4.09 12.67 12.43
CA LEU A 24 -4.86 11.59 11.80
C LEU A 24 -5.73 12.11 10.64
N ARG A 25 -5.64 11.46 9.49
CA ARG A 25 -6.44 11.73 8.30
C ARG A 25 -7.07 10.43 7.82
N ILE A 26 -8.39 10.36 7.89
CA ILE A 26 -9.17 9.25 7.38
C ILE A 26 -9.58 9.60 5.95
N LEU A 27 -9.11 8.84 4.97
CA LEU A 27 -9.28 9.15 3.55
C LEU A 27 -10.14 8.08 2.87
N GLU A 28 -11.18 8.51 2.16
CA GLU A 28 -11.93 7.65 1.25
C GLU A 28 -11.02 7.20 0.10
N MET A 29 -10.98 5.90 -0.16
CA MET A 29 -10.14 5.33 -1.20
C MET A 29 -10.84 5.26 -2.56
N ARG A 30 -10.15 5.77 -3.58
CA ARG A 30 -10.53 5.63 -4.99
C ARG A 30 -9.38 5.02 -5.76
N VAL A 31 -9.62 3.87 -6.38
CA VAL A 31 -8.61 3.16 -7.17
C VAL A 31 -9.07 3.15 -8.61
N GLU A 32 -8.30 3.79 -9.49
CA GLU A 32 -8.70 4.07 -10.86
C GLU A 32 -10.06 4.81 -10.93
N GLN A 33 -11.10 4.11 -11.37
CA GLN A 33 -12.49 4.59 -11.48
C GLN A 33 -13.39 4.04 -10.37
N TYR A 34 -12.88 3.14 -9.53
CA TYR A 34 -13.64 2.47 -8.49
C TYR A 34 -13.51 3.21 -7.17
N ARG A 35 -14.65 3.43 -6.50
CA ARG A 35 -14.71 3.88 -5.12
C ARG A 35 -14.73 2.63 -4.25
N LEU A 36 -13.78 2.52 -3.33
CA LEU A 36 -13.75 1.42 -2.36
C LEU A 36 -14.59 1.80 -1.14
N GLU A 37 -15.14 0.79 -0.46
CA GLU A 37 -15.86 0.99 0.81
C GLU A 37 -14.88 1.22 1.97
N ASP A 38 -13.67 0.66 1.86
CA ASP A 38 -12.59 0.85 2.80
C ASP A 38 -12.10 2.30 2.83
N VAL A 39 -11.71 2.74 4.03
CA VAL A 39 -11.05 4.03 4.26
C VAL A 39 -9.61 3.79 4.70
N LEU A 40 -8.73 4.72 4.37
CA LEU A 40 -7.33 4.67 4.74
C LEU A 40 -7.04 5.63 5.88
N ALA A 41 -6.62 5.10 7.03
CA ALA A 41 -6.09 5.90 8.13
C ALA A 41 -4.62 6.26 7.84
N THR A 42 -4.35 7.55 7.69
CA THR A 42 -3.02 8.10 7.38
C THR A 42 -2.67 9.18 8.40
N TYR A 43 -1.40 9.55 8.49
CA TYR A 43 -0.97 10.67 9.33
C TYR A 43 -0.37 11.79 8.48
N GLN A 44 -0.80 13.02 8.73
CA GLN A 44 -0.17 14.20 8.16
C GLN A 44 0.87 14.74 9.15
N TYR A 45 2.14 14.67 8.77
CA TYR A 45 3.23 15.22 9.58
C TYR A 45 4.07 16.20 8.76
N LYS A 46 4.09 17.47 9.18
CA LYS A 46 4.70 18.57 8.41
C LYS A 46 4.11 18.59 6.99
N ASN A 47 4.95 18.38 5.96
CA ASN A 47 4.55 18.36 4.56
C ASN A 47 4.42 16.93 4.01
N MET A 48 4.49 15.91 4.87
CA MET A 48 4.41 14.51 4.49
C MET A 48 3.02 13.98 4.79
N LEU A 49 2.55 13.09 3.90
CA LEU A 49 1.43 12.22 4.17
C LEU A 49 1.98 10.81 4.36
N LEU A 50 1.86 10.30 5.58
CA LEU A 50 2.38 9.01 5.98
C LEU A 50 1.33 7.93 5.72
N ILE A 51 1.67 7.00 4.84
CA ILE A 51 0.83 5.91 4.35
C ILE A 51 1.24 4.60 5.04
N PRO A 52 0.30 3.89 5.68
CA PRO A 52 0.56 2.56 6.26
C PRO A 52 0.78 1.51 5.17
N ILE A 53 1.89 0.75 5.22
CA ILE A 53 2.19 -0.26 4.21
C ILE A 53 1.19 -1.43 4.27
N GLY A 54 0.95 -1.98 5.46
CA GLY A 54 0.12 -3.15 5.64
C GLY A 54 -1.32 -2.88 5.23
N ALA A 55 -1.94 -1.83 5.78
CA ALA A 55 -3.31 -1.47 5.44
C ALA A 55 -3.49 -1.17 3.93
N MET A 56 -2.56 -0.42 3.32
CA MET A 56 -2.60 -0.14 1.89
C MET A 56 -2.43 -1.42 1.04
N SER A 57 -1.59 -2.36 1.48
CA SER A 57 -1.36 -3.63 0.79
C SER A 57 -2.61 -4.52 0.84
N VAL A 58 -3.30 -4.59 1.98
CA VAL A 58 -4.56 -5.32 2.12
C VAL A 58 -5.63 -4.75 1.19
N ILE A 59 -5.85 -3.43 1.21
CA ILE A 59 -6.91 -2.79 0.41
C ILE A 59 -6.64 -2.94 -1.10
N LEU A 60 -5.38 -2.88 -1.51
CA LEU A 60 -4.98 -3.05 -2.92
C LEU A 60 -4.80 -4.53 -3.34
N ASP A 61 -5.05 -5.49 -2.43
CA ASP A 61 -4.85 -6.93 -2.67
C ASP A 61 -3.42 -7.26 -3.13
N LEU A 62 -2.43 -6.59 -2.52
CA LEU A 62 -1.00 -6.82 -2.74
C LEU A 62 -0.45 -7.82 -1.73
N ALA A 63 0.40 -8.73 -2.20
CA ALA A 63 1.04 -9.74 -1.36
C ALA A 63 2.26 -9.17 -0.64
N VAL A 64 2.04 -8.22 0.27
CA VAL A 64 3.08 -7.60 1.10
C VAL A 64 2.66 -7.71 2.56
N ASP A 65 3.49 -8.40 3.35
CA ASP A 65 3.31 -8.56 4.78
C ASP A 65 4.20 -7.57 5.54
N VAL A 66 3.69 -7.05 6.65
CA VAL A 66 4.40 -6.11 7.52
C VAL A 66 4.55 -6.70 8.92
N ASP A 67 5.76 -6.62 9.47
CA ASP A 67 6.10 -6.95 10.85
C ASP A 67 6.69 -5.68 11.51
N PRO A 68 5.85 -4.82 12.13
CA PRO A 68 6.32 -3.61 12.79
C PRO A 68 7.27 -3.90 13.96
N GLY A 69 7.09 -5.05 14.64
CA GLY A 69 7.96 -5.49 15.73
C GLY A 69 9.41 -5.74 15.30
N LYS A 70 9.62 -6.16 14.05
CA LYS A 70 10.95 -6.28 13.43
C LYS A 70 11.34 -5.09 12.56
N GLY A 71 10.41 -4.19 12.24
CA GLY A 71 10.63 -3.13 11.27
C GLY A 71 10.88 -3.68 9.86
N ILE A 72 10.16 -4.75 9.48
CA ILE A 72 10.30 -5.41 8.19
C ILE A 72 8.98 -5.34 7.43
N ALA A 73 9.03 -5.05 6.14
CA ALA A 73 7.93 -5.30 5.21
C ALA A 73 8.45 -6.10 4.02
N GLN A 74 7.78 -7.16 3.62
CA GLN A 74 8.28 -8.05 2.56
C GLN A 74 7.17 -8.70 1.75
N GLY A 75 7.47 -9.03 0.50
CA GLY A 75 6.53 -9.72 -0.38
C GLY A 75 6.76 -9.39 -1.85
N PHE A 76 5.68 -9.23 -2.61
CA PHE A 76 5.74 -8.88 -4.02
C PHE A 76 4.57 -8.01 -4.49
N LEU A 77 4.82 -7.20 -5.51
CA LEU A 77 3.88 -6.24 -6.07
C LEU A 77 3.26 -6.74 -7.38
N PHE A 78 1.95 -6.94 -7.42
CA PHE A 78 1.18 -7.43 -8.58
C PHE A 78 1.51 -8.87 -9.06
N ARG A 79 2.79 -9.28 -9.04
CA ARG A 79 3.29 -10.59 -9.45
C ARG A 79 4.57 -10.94 -8.69
N GLU A 80 4.85 -12.23 -8.53
CA GLU A 80 5.95 -12.77 -7.71
C GLU A 80 7.35 -12.24 -8.08
N GLY A 81 7.60 -11.95 -9.36
CA GLY A 81 8.89 -11.41 -9.82
C GLY A 81 9.17 -9.96 -9.38
N ASN A 82 8.16 -9.23 -8.90
CA ASN A 82 8.31 -7.86 -8.43
C ASN A 82 8.47 -7.84 -6.91
N THR A 83 9.52 -8.49 -6.40
CA THR A 83 9.74 -8.63 -4.95
C THR A 83 10.08 -7.30 -4.28
N ILE A 84 9.66 -7.15 -3.03
CA ILE A 84 9.99 -6.01 -2.16
C ILE A 84 10.43 -6.54 -0.79
N TYR A 85 11.48 -5.93 -0.23
CA TYR A 85 11.94 -6.20 1.13
C TYR A 85 12.47 -4.90 1.75
N LEU A 86 11.77 -4.40 2.76
CA LEU A 86 12.11 -3.22 3.55
C LEU A 86 12.71 -3.66 4.88
N ASP A 87 13.83 -3.06 5.25
CA ASP A 87 14.48 -3.20 6.56
C ASP A 87 14.70 -1.80 7.15
N THR A 88 13.89 -1.44 8.14
CA THR A 88 13.95 -0.12 8.76
C THR A 88 15.11 0.05 9.73
N THR A 89 15.71 -1.04 10.20
CA THR A 89 16.91 -0.97 11.05
C THR A 89 18.13 -0.55 10.24
N ARG A 90 18.19 -0.99 8.97
CA ARG A 90 19.26 -0.65 8.02
C ARG A 90 18.95 0.55 7.15
N ASN A 91 17.73 1.08 7.20
CA ASN A 91 17.22 2.11 6.29
C ASN A 91 17.42 1.72 4.81
N GLN A 92 17.14 0.46 4.49
CA GLN A 92 17.32 -0.12 3.17
C GLN A 92 16.03 -0.74 2.67
N ILE A 93 15.83 -0.66 1.36
CA ILE A 93 14.80 -1.40 0.66
C ILE A 93 15.41 -2.11 -0.53
N THR A 94 15.00 -3.35 -0.75
CA THR A 94 15.37 -4.16 -1.90
C THR A 94 14.14 -4.37 -2.77
N ILE A 95 14.18 -3.87 -4.01
CA ILE A 95 13.09 -4.01 -4.98
C ILE A 95 13.64 -4.76 -6.17
N LYS A 96 13.02 -5.88 -6.55
CA LYS A 96 13.46 -6.72 -7.68
C LYS A 96 14.96 -7.12 -7.60
N GLY A 97 15.46 -7.34 -6.38
CA GLY A 97 16.87 -7.67 -6.11
C GLY A 97 17.83 -6.48 -6.05
N GLU A 98 17.37 -5.27 -6.34
CA GLU A 98 18.18 -4.05 -6.24
C GLU A 98 17.98 -3.38 -4.88
N THR A 99 19.04 -3.33 -4.08
CA THR A 99 19.04 -2.66 -2.77
C THR A 99 19.38 -1.18 -2.91
N GLN A 100 18.54 -0.32 -2.33
CA GLN A 100 18.78 1.12 -2.21
C GLN A 100 18.59 1.56 -0.76
N SER A 101 19.39 2.54 -0.33
CA SER A 101 19.17 3.22 0.95
C SER A 101 18.11 4.32 0.79
N TYR A 102 17.40 4.65 1.87
CA TYR A 102 16.44 5.74 1.89
C TYR A 102 16.64 6.65 3.10
N ASN A 103 16.02 7.83 3.07
CA ASN A 103 16.09 8.76 4.19
C ASN A 103 15.19 8.27 5.34
N SER A 104 15.78 7.96 6.49
CA SER A 104 15.07 7.47 7.68
C SER A 104 13.96 8.40 8.17
N LYS A 105 14.02 9.71 7.85
CA LYS A 105 12.97 10.68 8.21
C LYS A 105 11.66 10.53 7.42
N LEU A 106 11.62 9.63 6.43
CA LEU A 106 10.45 9.36 5.59
C LEU A 106 9.73 8.06 5.96
N VAL A 107 10.25 7.31 6.94
CA VAL A 107 9.70 6.01 7.35
C VAL A 107 9.60 5.96 8.87
N TYR A 108 8.42 5.63 9.37
CA TYR A 108 8.11 5.58 10.79
C TYR A 108 7.49 4.23 11.12
N VAL A 109 8.07 3.52 12.08
CA VAL A 109 7.52 2.27 12.60
C VAL A 109 6.64 2.60 13.79
N LEU A 110 5.36 2.28 13.69
CA LEU A 110 4.38 2.37 14.78
C LEU A 110 4.03 0.97 15.29
N GLU A 111 3.18 0.86 16.29
CA GLU A 111 2.81 -0.43 16.88
C GLU A 111 1.99 -1.31 15.93
N ASP A 112 1.20 -0.69 15.06
CA ASP A 112 0.25 -1.33 14.16
C ASP A 112 0.80 -1.56 12.75
N ASP A 113 1.57 -0.61 12.22
CA ASP A 113 2.07 -0.67 10.84
C ASP A 113 3.42 0.08 10.67
N ILE A 114 4.01 -0.05 9.48
CA ILE A 114 5.12 0.77 9.02
C ILE A 114 4.57 1.84 8.08
N TYR A 115 4.76 3.09 8.48
CA TYR A 115 4.28 4.27 7.78
C TYR A 115 5.37 4.88 6.91
N VAL A 116 5.05 5.21 5.67
CA VAL A 116 5.99 5.73 4.68
C VAL A 116 5.43 7.00 4.03
N ASP A 117 6.27 7.99 3.79
CA ASP A 117 5.88 9.17 2.99
C ASP A 117 5.26 8.75 1.64
N ALA A 118 4.14 9.36 1.27
CA ALA A 118 3.37 9.01 0.07
C ALA A 118 4.18 9.07 -1.22
N THR A 119 5.18 9.95 -1.32
CA THR A 119 6.07 10.03 -2.50
C THR A 119 7.01 8.84 -2.56
N LEU A 120 7.56 8.46 -1.40
CA LEU A 120 8.44 7.30 -1.28
C LEU A 120 7.67 6.00 -1.51
N PHE A 121 6.46 5.89 -0.96
CA PHE A 121 5.54 4.79 -1.20
C PHE A 121 5.23 4.66 -2.71
N SER A 122 4.83 5.76 -3.36
CA SER A 122 4.53 5.79 -4.80
C SER A 122 5.69 5.25 -5.64
N LYS A 123 6.93 5.66 -5.31
CA LYS A 123 8.15 5.20 -5.98
C LYS A 123 8.40 3.71 -5.76
N TRP A 124 8.23 3.21 -4.54
CA TRP A 124 8.51 1.81 -4.22
C TRP A 124 7.47 0.84 -4.78
N PHE A 125 6.21 1.25 -4.76
CA PHE A 125 5.07 0.41 -5.18
C PHE A 125 4.75 0.55 -6.68
N ASP A 126 5.38 1.49 -7.39
CA ASP A 126 5.09 1.81 -8.79
C ASP A 126 3.61 2.17 -9.02
N ILE A 127 3.11 3.02 -8.11
CA ILE A 127 1.74 3.54 -8.13
C ILE A 127 1.76 5.06 -7.94
N LYS A 128 0.69 5.74 -8.34
CA LYS A 128 0.50 7.18 -8.13
C LYS A 128 -0.51 7.39 -7.02
N ILE A 129 -0.12 8.14 -5.99
CA ILE A 129 -0.97 8.56 -4.89
C ILE A 129 -1.29 10.04 -5.05
N ASN A 130 -2.57 10.38 -5.13
CA ASN A 130 -3.06 11.76 -5.13
C ASN A 130 -4.05 11.93 -3.97
N ALA A 131 -3.60 12.55 -2.89
CA ALA A 131 -4.43 12.83 -1.73
C ALA A 131 -4.99 14.25 -1.80
N ASP A 132 -6.29 14.38 -1.64
CA ASP A 132 -6.98 15.64 -1.45
C ASP A 132 -7.54 15.67 -0.03
N LEU A 133 -6.81 16.35 0.86
CA LEU A 133 -7.13 16.46 2.27
C LEU A 133 -8.38 17.33 2.51
N TYR A 134 -8.75 18.21 1.57
CA TYR A 134 -9.97 19.02 1.70
C TYR A 134 -11.21 18.16 1.46
N SER A 135 -11.19 17.29 0.45
CA SER A 135 -12.27 16.33 0.19
C SER A 135 -12.15 15.04 1.00
N SER A 136 -11.07 14.86 1.78
CA SER A 136 -10.74 13.62 2.49
C SER A 136 -10.75 12.40 1.58
N THR A 137 -10.17 12.54 0.38
CA THR A 137 -10.07 11.45 -0.59
C THR A 137 -8.62 11.16 -0.93
N VAL A 138 -8.34 9.90 -1.25
CA VAL A 138 -7.08 9.48 -1.85
C VAL A 138 -7.36 8.72 -3.13
N LYS A 139 -6.81 9.22 -4.24
CA LYS A 139 -6.87 8.57 -5.54
C LYS A 139 -5.58 7.82 -5.82
N ILE A 140 -5.72 6.56 -6.16
CA ILE A 140 -4.65 5.62 -6.46
C ILE A 140 -4.76 5.19 -7.91
N THR A 141 -3.66 5.27 -8.66
CA THR A 141 -3.59 4.71 -10.02
C THR A 141 -2.28 3.96 -10.24
N SER A 142 -2.26 3.01 -11.18
CA SER A 142 -1.04 2.31 -11.60
C SER A 142 -1.06 2.03 -13.10
N GLU A 143 0.12 1.82 -13.68
CA GLU A 143 0.22 1.33 -15.07
C GLU A 143 -0.15 -0.16 -15.17
N ASN A 144 0.04 -0.91 -14.07
CA ASN A 144 -0.37 -2.31 -13.99
C ASN A 144 -1.76 -2.40 -13.34
N PRO A 145 -2.69 -3.21 -13.86
CA PRO A 145 -4.01 -3.35 -13.26
C PRO A 145 -3.89 -4.00 -11.88
N PHE A 146 -4.62 -3.47 -10.90
CA PHE A 146 -4.66 -4.02 -9.54
C PHE A 146 -5.31 -5.42 -9.52
N PRO A 147 -4.84 -6.35 -8.68
CA PRO A 147 -5.34 -7.73 -8.65
C PRO A 147 -6.85 -7.86 -8.46
N PHE A 148 -7.45 -7.04 -7.58
CA PHE A 148 -8.89 -7.04 -7.36
C PHE A 148 -9.70 -6.61 -8.60
N ILE A 149 -9.18 -5.66 -9.39
CA ILE A 149 -9.80 -5.23 -10.65
C ILE A 149 -9.77 -6.40 -11.65
N VAL A 150 -8.63 -7.08 -11.77
CA VAL A 150 -8.48 -8.25 -12.65
C VAL A 150 -9.42 -9.39 -12.25
N LYS A 151 -9.59 -9.64 -10.94
CA LYS A 151 -10.55 -10.62 -10.41
C LYS A 151 -11.98 -10.28 -10.81
N MET A 152 -12.39 -9.04 -10.61
CA MET A 152 -13.75 -8.56 -10.93
C MET A 152 -14.05 -8.64 -12.44
N GLU A 153 -13.12 -8.20 -13.30
CA GLU A 153 -13.26 -8.29 -14.77
C GLU A 153 -13.40 -9.73 -15.26
N ARG A 154 -12.70 -10.68 -14.60
CA ARG A 154 -12.80 -12.11 -14.93
C ARG A 154 -14.18 -12.67 -14.58
N GLU A 155 -14.71 -12.31 -13.42
CA GLU A 155 -16.04 -12.75 -12.97
C GLU A 155 -17.13 -12.21 -13.90
N GLU A 156 -17.06 -10.93 -14.29
CA GLU A 156 -17.97 -10.34 -15.26
C GLU A 156 -17.93 -11.07 -16.61
N ARG A 157 -16.73 -11.43 -17.09
CA ARG A 157 -16.58 -12.14 -18.36
C ARG A 157 -17.24 -13.51 -18.31
N ILE A 158 -17.03 -14.25 -17.22
CA ILE A 158 -17.66 -15.56 -17.00
C ILE A 158 -19.19 -15.42 -16.93
N ALA A 159 -19.70 -14.42 -16.23
CA ALA A 159 -21.12 -14.14 -16.13
C ALA A 159 -21.74 -13.83 -17.50
N LYS A 160 -21.09 -12.99 -18.32
CA LYS A 160 -21.51 -12.66 -19.69
C LYS A 160 -21.51 -13.88 -20.60
N THR A 161 -20.46 -14.72 -20.54
CA THR A 161 -20.40 -15.98 -21.32
C THR A 161 -21.50 -16.96 -20.92
N ARG A 162 -21.74 -17.15 -19.60
CA ARG A 162 -22.84 -18.00 -19.10
C ARG A 162 -24.21 -17.48 -19.56
N ALA A 163 -24.46 -16.17 -19.45
CA ALA A 163 -25.70 -15.54 -19.88
C ALA A 163 -25.94 -15.63 -21.40
N ARG A 164 -24.87 -15.71 -22.21
CA ARG A 164 -24.97 -15.97 -23.65
C ARG A 164 -25.32 -17.43 -23.94
N LEU A 165 -24.62 -18.38 -23.31
CA LEU A 165 -24.90 -19.82 -23.48
C LEU A 165 -26.31 -20.20 -23.03
N ALA A 166 -26.82 -19.60 -21.96
CA ALA A 166 -28.20 -19.81 -21.49
C ALA A 166 -29.25 -19.30 -22.50
N ARG A 167 -28.95 -18.26 -23.28
CA ARG A 167 -29.82 -17.76 -24.36
C ARG A 167 -29.75 -18.60 -25.63
N GLU A 168 -28.65 -19.31 -25.84
CA GLU A 168 -28.42 -20.17 -27.01
C GLU A 168 -28.89 -21.62 -26.79
N GLN A 169 -29.45 -21.99 -25.63
CA GLN A 169 -30.03 -23.32 -25.42
C GLN A 169 -31.22 -23.56 -26.37
N PRO A 170 -31.10 -24.47 -27.36
CA PRO A 170 -32.21 -24.80 -28.24
C PRO A 170 -33.24 -25.60 -27.44
N TYR A 171 -34.51 -25.22 -27.58
CA TYR A 171 -35.63 -26.02 -27.11
C TYR A 171 -35.62 -27.37 -27.84
N TYR A 172 -35.11 -28.41 -27.21
CA TYR A 172 -35.26 -29.77 -27.71
C TYR A 172 -36.69 -30.21 -27.39
N PRO A 173 -37.55 -30.43 -28.40
CA PRO A 173 -38.87 -30.98 -28.15
C PRO A 173 -38.68 -32.37 -27.55
N HIS A 174 -39.23 -32.59 -26.36
CA HIS A 174 -39.33 -33.92 -25.79
C HIS A 174 -40.26 -34.75 -26.68
N HIS A 175 -39.69 -35.56 -27.56
CA HIS A 175 -40.43 -36.59 -28.26
C HIS A 175 -40.88 -37.62 -27.22
N TYR A 176 -42.15 -37.54 -26.82
CA TYR A 176 -42.84 -38.67 -26.24
C TYR A 176 -43.07 -39.68 -27.37
N GLU A 177 -42.32 -40.78 -27.37
CA GLU A 177 -42.74 -41.96 -28.11
C GLU A 177 -43.79 -42.74 -27.30
N PRO A 178 -44.81 -43.29 -27.97
CA PRO A 178 -46.02 -43.86 -27.37
C PRO A 178 -45.84 -45.22 -26.69
#